data_AF-A0A1S8C657-F1
#
_entry.id   AF-A0A1S8C657-F1
#
_cell.length_a   1.000
_cell.length_b   1.000
_cell.length_c   1.000
_cell.angle_alpha   90.00
_cell.angle_beta   90.00
_cell.angle_gamma   90.00
#
_symmetry.space_group_name_H-M   'P 1'
#
loop_
_entity.id
_entity.type
_entity.pdbx_description
1 polymer ?
#
loop_
_entity_poly.entity_id
_entity_poly.type
_entity_poly.pdbx_seq_one_letter_code
_entity_poly.pdbx_strand_id
1 'polypeptide(L)'
;MGIRGRLPLVAGGLALLPALVVALLPGGGPAGGGQGAAAGIPDRMAGYSYLTGDVSSSPPGRAVALFQHGFGVEFMDFPQAVTVGAEDDVYRRVDLAEDRAGAESQGDPAPMLLSPDGTRVVVGDHDSDRPDLAALDLGTGEVARYPLPQGRSAVPVAWSPDGGAGRLPAGAAPRPP
;
A
#
# COMPACT_ATOMS: atom_id res chain seq x y z
N MET A 1 46.90 38.86 -26.12
CA MET A 1 46.88 37.58 -25.38
C MET A 1 45.77 37.69 -24.34
N GLY A 2 44.50 37.52 -24.75
CA GLY A 2 43.68 36.31 -24.54
C GLY A 2 43.14 36.26 -23.09
N ILE A 3 41.88 36.00 -22.75
CA ILE A 3 40.78 35.28 -23.40
C ILE A 3 39.52 35.42 -22.49
N ARG A 4 38.33 35.39 -23.12
CA ARG A 4 36.98 34.97 -22.64
C ARG A 4 36.13 35.89 -21.76
N GLY A 5 35.00 36.26 -22.37
CA GLY A 5 33.82 36.80 -21.72
C GLY A 5 33.07 35.78 -20.85
N ARG A 6 32.22 36.32 -19.99
CA ARG A 6 31.24 35.59 -19.19
C ARG A 6 29.86 36.10 -19.60
N LEU A 7 29.16 35.33 -20.42
CA LEU A 7 27.71 35.45 -20.59
C LEU A 7 26.98 34.68 -19.46
N PRO A 8 25.76 35.09 -19.09
CA PRO A 8 25.21 34.91 -17.75
C PRO A 8 24.52 33.56 -17.56
N LEU A 9 24.85 32.93 -16.42
CA LEU A 9 24.28 31.69 -15.92
C LEU A 9 22.97 32.02 -15.15
N VAL A 10 21.96 32.56 -15.84
CA VAL A 10 20.65 32.87 -15.21
C VAL A 10 19.45 32.39 -16.06
N ALA A 11 19.64 32.03 -17.32
CA ALA A 11 18.50 31.68 -18.20
C ALA A 11 17.99 30.22 -18.06
N GLY A 12 18.66 29.35 -17.30
CA GLY A 12 18.25 27.93 -17.17
C GLY A 12 17.23 27.66 -16.06
N GLY A 13 17.15 28.50 -15.03
CA GLY A 13 16.31 28.25 -13.85
C GLY A 13 14.82 28.52 -14.06
N LEU A 14 14.47 29.43 -14.98
CA LEU A 14 13.08 29.86 -15.16
C LEU A 14 12.24 28.92 -16.03
N ALA A 15 12.85 28.07 -16.85
CA ALA A 15 12.12 27.12 -17.70
C ALA A 15 11.76 25.80 -16.97
N LEU A 16 12.45 25.48 -15.87
CA LEU A 16 12.15 24.30 -15.05
C LEU A 16 10.93 24.49 -14.14
N LEU A 17 10.66 25.72 -13.70
CA LEU A 17 9.52 26.02 -12.83
C LEU A 17 8.15 25.77 -13.48
N PRO A 18 7.87 26.18 -14.74
CA PRO A 18 6.58 25.86 -15.36
C PRO A 18 6.43 24.37 -15.69
N ALA A 19 7.51 23.66 -16.02
CA ALA A 19 7.47 22.21 -16.23
C ALA A 19 7.18 21.44 -14.92
N LEU A 20 7.74 21.89 -13.80
CA LEU A 20 7.45 21.34 -12.48
C LEU A 20 6.01 21.62 -12.04
N VAL A 21 5.47 22.80 -12.36
CA VAL A 21 4.07 23.16 -12.06
C VAL A 21 3.08 22.33 -12.88
N VAL A 22 3.37 22.02 -14.15
CA VAL A 22 2.51 21.13 -14.96
C VAL A 22 2.57 19.67 -14.48
N ALA A 23 3.72 19.22 -13.96
CA ALA A 23 3.85 17.89 -13.35
C ALA A 23 3.19 17.77 -11.96
N LEU A 24 2.89 18.90 -11.29
CA LEU A 24 2.21 18.97 -9.99
C LEU A 24 0.71 19.29 -10.12
N LEU A 25 0.20 19.49 -11.35
CA LEU A 25 -1.25 19.58 -11.56
C LEU A 25 -1.84 18.18 -11.30
N PRO A 26 -2.89 18.05 -10.49
CA PRO A 26 -3.54 16.77 -10.24
C PRO A 26 -4.11 16.25 -11.55
N GLY A 27 -3.38 15.31 -12.18
CA GLY A 27 -3.92 14.46 -13.22
C GLY A 27 -5.08 13.69 -12.60
N GLY A 28 -6.26 13.80 -13.22
CA GLY A 28 -7.55 13.28 -12.75
C GLY A 28 -7.45 12.28 -11.60
N GLY A 29 -7.69 12.78 -10.38
CA GLY A 29 -7.77 11.93 -9.20
C GLY A 29 -8.86 10.86 -9.40
N PRO A 30 -8.75 9.70 -8.72
CA PRO A 30 -9.77 8.67 -8.82
C PRO A 30 -11.13 9.28 -8.47
N ALA A 31 -12.14 8.92 -9.27
CA ALA A 31 -13.51 9.38 -9.09
C ALA A 31 -13.94 9.10 -7.64
N GLY A 32 -14.45 10.13 -6.96
CA GLY A 32 -14.97 9.98 -5.61
C GLY A 32 -16.15 9.03 -5.62
N GLY A 33 -16.03 7.91 -4.89
CA GLY A 33 -17.09 6.94 -4.71
C GLY A 33 -18.27 7.55 -3.94
N GLY A 34 -19.33 7.86 -4.66
CA GLY A 34 -20.63 8.19 -4.08
C GLY A 34 -21.38 6.88 -3.81
N GLN A 35 -21.98 6.75 -2.63
CA GLN A 35 -22.85 5.63 -2.27
C GLN A 35 -23.89 5.37 -3.38
N GLY A 36 -23.69 4.27 -4.12
CA GLY A 36 -24.42 3.95 -5.36
C GLY A 36 -23.57 3.42 -6.53
N ALA A 37 -22.30 3.07 -6.29
CA ALA A 37 -21.35 2.52 -7.24
C ALA A 37 -21.88 1.38 -8.12
N ALA A 38 -21.72 1.49 -9.44
CA ALA A 38 -21.86 0.33 -10.32
C ALA A 38 -20.70 -0.64 -10.10
N ALA A 39 -20.96 -1.95 -10.10
CA ALA A 39 -19.91 -2.96 -10.05
C ALA A 39 -18.93 -2.72 -11.22
N GLY A 40 -17.66 -2.53 -10.90
CA GLY A 40 -16.64 -2.15 -11.87
C GLY A 40 -15.25 -2.32 -11.29
N ILE A 41 -14.33 -2.78 -12.13
CA ILE A 41 -12.90 -2.92 -11.80
C ILE A 41 -12.16 -1.84 -12.60
N PRO A 42 -11.07 -1.27 -12.07
CA PRO A 42 -10.26 -0.35 -12.83
C PRO A 42 -9.73 -0.88 -14.15
N ASP A 43 -10.02 -0.14 -15.21
CA ASP A 43 -9.46 -0.37 -16.55
C ASP A 43 -7.99 0.10 -16.63
N ARG A 44 -7.55 0.94 -15.68
CA ARG A 44 -6.17 1.41 -15.55
C ARG A 44 -5.77 1.57 -14.09
N MET A 45 -4.52 1.22 -13.82
CA MET A 45 -3.83 1.55 -12.57
C MET A 45 -2.71 2.53 -12.92
N ALA A 46 -2.52 3.57 -12.11
CA ALA A 46 -1.30 4.35 -12.22
C ALA A 46 -0.10 3.46 -11.85
N GLY A 47 1.08 3.79 -12.39
CA GLY A 47 2.33 3.23 -11.88
C GLY A 47 2.60 3.69 -10.44
N TYR A 48 3.78 3.38 -9.91
CA TYR A 48 4.19 3.77 -8.55
C TYR A 48 3.86 5.23 -8.25
N SER A 49 3.02 5.43 -7.24
CA SER A 49 2.58 6.76 -6.87
C SER A 49 2.17 6.79 -5.40
N TYR A 50 2.86 7.62 -4.62
CA TYR A 50 2.44 8.01 -3.27
C TYR A 50 1.25 8.98 -3.28
N LEU A 51 0.80 9.42 -4.45
CA LEU A 51 -0.44 10.19 -4.60
C LEU A 51 -1.66 9.26 -4.70
N THR A 52 -1.45 7.95 -4.85
CA THR A 52 -2.52 6.96 -4.68
C THR A 52 -3.02 7.03 -3.24
N GLY A 53 -4.34 7.14 -3.08
CA GLY A 53 -4.95 7.21 -1.75
C GLY A 53 -4.72 5.93 -0.93
N ASP A 54 -4.60 6.10 0.38
CA ASP A 54 -4.42 5.01 1.34
C ASP A 54 -5.77 4.53 1.86
N VAL A 55 -5.87 3.24 2.20
CA VAL A 55 -7.08 2.66 2.80
C VAL A 55 -7.44 3.37 4.10
N SER A 56 -6.46 3.72 4.94
CA SER A 56 -6.70 4.40 6.23
C SER A 56 -7.38 5.77 6.10
N SER A 57 -7.21 6.45 4.97
CA SER A 57 -7.72 7.82 4.74
C SER A 57 -8.87 7.88 3.73
N SER A 58 -8.91 6.94 2.79
CA SER A 58 -9.95 6.83 1.77
C SER A 58 -10.28 5.35 1.54
N PRO A 59 -11.06 4.72 2.43
CA PRO A 59 -11.38 3.30 2.34
C PRO A 59 -12.08 2.99 1.00
N PRO A 60 -11.66 1.92 0.28
CA PRO A 60 -12.22 1.58 -1.02
C PRO A 60 -13.55 0.81 -0.94
N GLY A 61 -14.02 0.46 0.26
CA GLY A 61 -15.14 -0.48 0.42
C GLY A 61 -14.70 -1.91 0.17
N ARG A 62 -15.55 -2.71 -0.46
CA ARG A 62 -15.21 -4.12 -0.79
C ARG A 62 -14.12 -4.15 -1.86
N ALA A 63 -13.19 -5.08 -1.75
CA ALA A 63 -12.15 -5.34 -2.74
C ALA A 63 -12.29 -6.71 -3.42
N VAL A 64 -11.82 -6.80 -4.66
CA VAL A 64 -11.75 -8.05 -5.44
C VAL A 64 -10.33 -8.60 -5.56
N ALA A 65 -9.32 -7.76 -5.33
CA ALA A 65 -7.93 -8.16 -5.40
C ALA A 65 -7.06 -7.42 -4.39
N LEU A 66 -5.96 -8.07 -4.03
CA LEU A 66 -4.88 -7.56 -3.22
C LEU A 66 -3.58 -8.10 -3.83
N PHE A 67 -2.62 -7.22 -4.08
CA PHE A 67 -1.32 -7.63 -4.58
C PHE A 67 -0.23 -6.67 -4.14
N GLN A 68 0.99 -7.17 -4.13
CA GLN A 68 2.19 -6.35 -4.04
C GLN A 68 2.58 -5.93 -5.46
N HIS A 69 2.87 -4.63 -5.63
CA HIS A 69 3.42 -4.07 -6.85
C HIS A 69 4.88 -3.69 -6.56
N GLY A 70 5.83 -4.33 -7.25
CA GLY A 70 7.27 -4.16 -7.02
C GLY A 70 7.92 -5.22 -6.14
N PHE A 71 9.25 -5.28 -6.16
CA PHE A 71 10.09 -6.15 -5.33
C PHE A 71 11.34 -5.35 -4.91
N GLY A 72 11.58 -5.22 -3.59
CA GLY A 72 12.62 -4.38 -2.97
C GLY A 72 14.10 -4.65 -3.33
N VAL A 73 14.38 -5.33 -4.43
CA VAL A 73 15.72 -5.61 -4.97
C VAL A 73 16.11 -4.73 -6.17
N GLU A 74 15.23 -3.85 -6.65
CA GLU A 74 15.52 -2.94 -7.77
C GLU A 74 15.97 -1.55 -7.29
N PHE A 75 16.88 -0.91 -8.04
CA PHE A 75 17.38 0.42 -7.70
C PHE A 75 16.24 1.44 -7.75
N MET A 76 15.94 2.09 -6.61
CA MET A 76 14.80 3.00 -6.44
C MET A 76 13.43 2.31 -6.56
N ASP A 77 13.32 1.01 -6.25
CA ASP A 77 12.01 0.38 -6.11
C ASP A 77 11.32 0.82 -4.83
N PHE A 78 10.00 0.95 -4.92
CA PHE A 78 9.13 1.34 -3.83
C PHE A 78 7.97 0.36 -3.83
N PRO A 79 8.16 -0.87 -3.30
CA PRO A 79 7.13 -1.88 -3.35
C PRO A 79 5.89 -1.40 -2.58
N GLN A 80 4.74 -1.44 -3.25
CA GLN A 80 3.46 -0.96 -2.72
C GLN A 80 2.50 -2.13 -2.53
N ALA A 81 1.73 -2.07 -1.46
CA ALA A 81 0.61 -2.97 -1.28
C ALA A 81 -0.63 -2.30 -1.84
N VAL A 82 -1.32 -2.94 -2.79
CA VAL A 82 -2.48 -2.33 -3.45
C VAL A 82 -3.68 -3.26 -3.39
N THR A 83 -4.82 -2.69 -3.01
CA THR A 83 -6.12 -3.34 -3.13
C THR A 83 -6.95 -2.70 -4.24
N VAL A 84 -7.72 -3.53 -4.94
CA VAL A 84 -8.61 -3.10 -6.01
C VAL A 84 -10.04 -3.24 -5.53
N GLY A 85 -10.75 -2.11 -5.49
CA GLY A 85 -12.15 -2.05 -5.13
C GLY A 85 -13.00 -2.88 -6.09
N ALA A 86 -14.05 -3.48 -5.54
CA ALA A 86 -15.12 -4.14 -6.28
C ALA A 86 -16.11 -3.12 -6.90
N GLU A 87 -16.02 -1.89 -6.43
CA GLU A 87 -16.95 -0.80 -6.62
C GLU A 87 -16.14 0.44 -7.05
N ASP A 88 -16.73 1.31 -7.88
CA ASP A 88 -16.24 2.67 -8.16
C ASP A 88 -14.87 2.85 -8.86
N ASP A 89 -14.37 1.88 -9.64
CA ASP A 89 -13.11 2.04 -10.42
C ASP A 89 -11.98 2.60 -9.52
N VAL A 90 -11.84 1.98 -8.36
CA VAL A 90 -10.98 2.47 -7.29
C VAL A 90 -9.92 1.45 -6.95
N TYR A 91 -8.70 1.92 -6.70
CA TYR A 91 -7.68 1.16 -6.00
C TYR A 91 -7.05 2.02 -4.93
N ARG A 92 -6.52 1.37 -3.90
CA ARG A 92 -5.94 2.02 -2.72
C ARG A 92 -4.67 1.32 -2.28
N ARG A 93 -3.75 2.09 -1.73
CA ARG A 93 -2.59 1.56 -1.03
C ARG A 93 -3.01 1.00 0.32
N VAL A 94 -2.52 -0.17 0.66
CA VAL A 94 -2.66 -0.77 1.99
C VAL A 94 -1.47 -0.29 2.82
N ASP A 95 -1.54 0.97 3.21
CA ASP A 95 -0.54 1.67 4.01
C ASP A 95 -0.19 0.92 5.30
N LEU A 96 -1.16 0.22 5.91
CA LEU A 96 -0.88 -0.64 7.07
C LEU A 96 0.16 -1.74 6.81
N ALA A 97 0.17 -2.33 5.60
CA ALA A 97 1.14 -3.35 5.23
C ALA A 97 2.50 -2.73 4.92
N GLU A 98 2.52 -1.56 4.29
CA GLU A 98 3.73 -0.81 3.99
C GLU A 98 4.39 -0.26 5.28
N ASP A 99 3.62 0.23 6.23
CA ASP A 99 4.09 0.73 7.54
C ASP A 99 4.66 -0.37 8.43
N ARG A 100 4.24 -1.62 8.18
CA ARG A 100 4.75 -2.82 8.85
C ARG A 100 5.92 -3.47 8.11
N ALA A 101 6.36 -2.89 7.00
CA ALA A 101 7.61 -3.28 6.37
C ALA A 101 8.79 -2.94 7.30
N GLY A 102 9.83 -3.75 7.23
CA GLY A 102 11.06 -3.55 8.01
C GLY A 102 12.31 -3.68 7.15
N ALA A 103 13.47 -3.48 7.76
CA ALA A 103 14.75 -3.62 7.06
C ALA A 103 14.96 -5.05 6.55
N GLU A 104 14.42 -6.04 7.26
CA GLU A 104 14.42 -7.46 6.93
C GLU A 104 13.58 -7.80 5.70
N SER A 105 12.56 -7.00 5.38
CA SER A 105 11.77 -7.16 4.14
C SER A 105 12.34 -6.33 2.98
N GLN A 106 13.44 -5.61 3.18
CA GLN A 106 14.01 -4.68 2.19
C GLN A 106 12.99 -3.64 1.69
N GLY A 107 12.03 -3.27 2.56
CA GLY A 107 10.95 -2.35 2.22
C GLY A 107 9.73 -3.01 1.60
N ASP A 108 9.74 -4.31 1.30
CA ASP A 108 8.55 -5.03 0.84
C ASP A 108 7.44 -4.93 1.91
N PRO A 109 6.18 -4.66 1.51
CA PRO A 109 5.05 -4.66 2.43
C PRO A 109 4.95 -5.96 3.23
N ALA A 110 4.47 -5.85 4.47
CA ALA A 110 4.25 -7.01 5.32
C ALA A 110 3.30 -8.03 4.66
N PRO A 111 3.46 -9.34 4.92
CA PRO A 111 2.60 -10.37 4.37
C PRO A 111 1.13 -10.10 4.68
N MET A 112 0.27 -10.26 3.67
CA MET A 112 -1.11 -9.81 3.75
C MET A 112 -2.06 -10.73 2.99
N LEU A 113 -3.29 -10.86 3.47
CA LEU A 113 -4.34 -11.67 2.85
C LEU A 113 -5.68 -10.92 2.84
N LEU A 114 -6.31 -10.86 1.67
CA LEU A 114 -7.68 -10.38 1.48
C LEU A 114 -8.69 -11.43 1.97
N SER A 115 -9.71 -11.00 2.72
CA SER A 115 -10.79 -11.88 3.15
C SER A 115 -11.63 -12.36 1.96
N PRO A 116 -12.25 -13.56 2.02
CA PRO A 116 -13.06 -14.09 0.91
C PRO A 116 -14.25 -13.21 0.51
N ASP A 117 -14.79 -12.45 1.46
CA ASP A 117 -15.85 -11.47 1.21
C ASP A 117 -15.31 -10.11 0.75
N GLY A 118 -13.99 -9.93 0.67
CA GLY A 118 -13.35 -8.70 0.20
C GLY A 118 -13.51 -7.52 1.14
N THR A 119 -13.97 -7.70 2.39
CA THR A 119 -14.22 -6.58 3.31
C THR A 119 -13.02 -6.23 4.19
N ARG A 120 -12.03 -7.13 4.29
CA ARG A 120 -10.90 -6.97 5.20
C ARG A 120 -9.59 -7.44 4.59
N VAL A 121 -8.49 -6.82 5.02
CA VAL A 121 -7.13 -7.32 4.81
C VAL A 121 -6.53 -7.64 6.16
N VAL A 122 -6.00 -8.85 6.33
CA VAL A 122 -5.14 -9.16 7.48
C VAL A 122 -3.70 -8.98 7.08
N VAL A 123 -2.95 -8.27 7.90
CA VAL A 123 -1.53 -7.95 7.76
C VAL A 123 -0.76 -8.62 8.89
N GLY A 124 0.33 -9.27 8.53
CA GLY A 124 1.29 -9.87 9.44
C GLY A 124 2.20 -8.86 10.13
N ASP A 125 3.08 -9.37 10.98
CA ASP A 125 4.10 -8.58 11.66
C ASP A 125 5.44 -9.34 11.57
N HIS A 126 6.54 -8.62 11.43
CA HIS A 126 7.88 -9.19 11.26
C HIS A 126 8.87 -8.60 12.25
N ASP A 127 9.78 -9.45 12.70
CA ASP A 127 10.86 -9.07 13.63
C ASP A 127 10.36 -8.28 14.86
N SER A 128 9.26 -8.73 15.45
CA SER A 128 8.59 -8.08 16.56
C SER A 128 8.69 -8.94 17.82
N ASP A 129 9.03 -8.30 18.95
CA ASP A 129 9.05 -8.96 20.26
C ASP A 129 7.64 -9.34 20.76
N ARG A 130 6.60 -8.73 20.17
CA ARG A 130 5.19 -8.96 20.50
C ARG A 130 4.38 -9.01 19.20
N PRO A 131 4.57 -10.06 18.38
CA PRO A 131 3.95 -10.10 17.07
C PRO A 131 2.42 -10.19 17.20
N ASP A 132 1.73 -9.47 16.34
CA ASP A 132 0.27 -9.53 16.20
C ASP A 132 -0.14 -9.76 14.75
N LEU A 133 -1.40 -10.11 14.53
CA LEU A 133 -2.06 -9.92 13.25
C LEU A 133 -2.92 -8.67 13.32
N ALA A 134 -2.88 -7.83 12.30
CA ALA A 134 -3.73 -6.65 12.19
C ALA A 134 -4.78 -6.86 11.09
N ALA A 135 -6.06 -6.87 11.44
CA ALA A 135 -7.16 -6.87 10.48
C ALA A 135 -7.61 -5.44 10.20
N LEU A 136 -7.38 -4.99 8.97
CA LEU A 136 -7.84 -3.72 8.42
C LEU A 136 -9.22 -3.91 7.79
N ASP A 137 -10.19 -3.11 8.22
CA ASP A 137 -11.50 -3.00 7.59
C ASP A 137 -11.42 -2.08 6.36
N LEU A 138 -11.79 -2.58 5.18
CA LEU A 138 -11.70 -1.82 3.94
C LEU A 138 -12.86 -0.86 3.72
N GLY A 139 -13.95 -0.97 4.50
CA GLY A 139 -15.07 -0.03 4.48
C GLY A 139 -14.84 1.18 5.38
N THR A 140 -14.12 1.01 6.49
CA THR A 140 -13.91 2.09 7.48
C THR A 140 -12.47 2.54 7.61
N GLY A 141 -11.49 1.73 7.18
CA GLY A 141 -10.07 1.97 7.44
C GLY A 141 -9.64 1.63 8.88
N GLU A 142 -10.54 1.10 9.71
CA GLU A 142 -10.23 0.75 11.10
C GLU A 142 -9.39 -0.52 11.22
N VAL A 143 -8.57 -0.61 12.28
CA VAL A 143 -7.66 -1.73 12.50
C VAL A 143 -7.95 -2.43 13.82
N ALA A 144 -8.25 -3.73 13.76
CA ALA A 144 -8.31 -4.63 14.91
C ALA A 144 -7.01 -5.43 15.02
N ARG A 145 -6.44 -5.57 16.22
CA ARG A 145 -5.18 -6.28 16.47
C ARG A 145 -5.41 -7.57 17.26
N TYR A 146 -4.70 -8.62 16.87
CA TYR A 146 -4.77 -9.96 17.47
C TYR A 146 -3.36 -10.40 17.89
N PRO A 147 -2.97 -10.17 19.15
CA PRO A 147 -1.66 -10.55 19.65
C PRO A 147 -1.45 -12.06 19.58
N LEU A 148 -0.24 -12.48 19.18
CA LEU A 148 0.17 -13.88 19.28
C LEU A 148 0.92 -14.11 20.60
N PRO A 149 0.74 -15.27 21.23
CA PRO A 149 1.35 -15.55 22.54
C PRO A 149 2.87 -15.71 22.47
N GLN A 150 3.43 -16.04 21.30
CA GLN A 150 4.86 -16.29 21.09
C GLN A 150 5.24 -16.16 19.61
N GLY A 151 6.55 -16.05 19.35
CA GLY A 151 7.14 -15.94 18.02
C GLY A 151 7.84 -14.60 17.81
N ARG A 152 8.52 -14.45 16.67
CA ARG A 152 9.06 -13.14 16.23
C ARG A 152 8.38 -12.57 14.99
N SER A 153 7.57 -13.39 14.34
CA SER A 153 6.85 -13.02 13.11
C SER A 153 5.48 -13.66 13.15
N ALA A 154 4.48 -12.92 12.69
CA ALA A 154 3.13 -13.38 12.43
C ALA A 154 2.89 -13.36 10.93
N VAL A 155 2.66 -14.52 10.33
CA VAL A 155 2.32 -14.61 8.90
C VAL A 155 0.88 -15.11 8.76
N PRO A 156 -0.03 -14.32 8.17
CA PRO A 156 -1.35 -14.82 7.82
C PRO A 156 -1.23 -15.85 6.69
N VAL A 157 -1.79 -17.05 6.88
CA VAL A 157 -1.66 -18.14 5.89
C VAL A 157 -2.97 -18.53 5.22
N ALA A 158 -4.12 -18.27 5.86
CA ALA A 158 -5.43 -18.47 5.25
C ALA A 158 -6.51 -17.71 6.03
N TRP A 159 -7.65 -17.50 5.36
CA TRP A 159 -8.91 -17.12 5.99
C TRP A 159 -9.79 -18.36 6.22
N SER A 160 -10.63 -18.31 7.25
CA SER A 160 -11.77 -19.22 7.31
C SER A 160 -12.72 -18.92 6.15
N PRO A 161 -13.43 -19.94 5.61
CA PRO A 161 -14.35 -19.73 4.47
C PRO A 161 -15.48 -18.72 4.75
N ASP A 162 -15.84 -18.54 6.02
CA ASP A 162 -16.86 -17.58 6.46
C ASP A 162 -16.34 -16.14 6.59
N GLY A 163 -15.05 -15.88 6.31
CA GLY A 163 -14.43 -14.56 6.37
C GLY A 163 -14.18 -14.04 7.79
N GLY A 164 -14.37 -14.86 8.82
CA GLY A 164 -14.17 -14.48 10.21
C GLY A 164 -12.69 -14.35 10.60
N ALA A 165 -12.26 -13.17 11.07
CA ALA A 165 -10.90 -12.97 11.57
C ALA A 165 -10.62 -13.74 12.89
N GLY A 166 -11.67 -14.19 13.58
CA GLY A 166 -11.56 -14.93 14.86
C GLY A 166 -10.94 -16.33 14.75
N ARG A 167 -10.71 -16.84 13.54
CA ARG A 167 -10.05 -18.14 13.27
C ARG A 167 -9.07 -18.03 12.10
N LEU A 168 -8.13 -17.10 12.17
CA LEU A 168 -7.00 -17.09 11.24
C LEU A 168 -5.98 -18.14 11.70
N PRO A 169 -5.66 -19.18 10.91
CA PRO A 169 -4.40 -19.89 11.11
C PRO A 169 -3.25 -18.88 10.94
N ALA A 170 -2.44 -18.73 11.97
CA ALA A 170 -1.24 -17.91 11.97
C ALA A 170 -0.02 -18.82 12.13
N GLY A 171 1.00 -18.62 11.30
CA GLY A 171 2.31 -19.25 11.49
C GLY A 171 3.18 -18.35 12.37
N ALA A 172 3.77 -18.92 13.43
CA ALA A 172 4.77 -18.24 14.27
C ALA A 172 6.15 -18.84 14.00
N ALA A 173 7.12 -18.02 13.62
CA ALA A 173 8.51 -18.45 13.50
C ALA A 173 9.20 -18.47 14.88
N PRO A 174 9.93 -19.56 15.24
CA PRO A 174 10.64 -19.64 16.50
C PRO A 174 11.81 -18.66 16.58
N ARG A 175 12.19 -18.29 17.81
CA ARG A 175 13.37 -17.45 18.08
C ARG A 175 14.65 -18.27 17.79
N PRO A 176 15.59 -17.79 16.96
CA PRO A 176 16.90 -18.42 16.83
C PRO A 176 17.67 -18.33 18.16
N PRO A 177 18.59 -19.28 18.45
CA PRO A 177 19.33 -19.37 19.71
C PRO A 177 20.23 -18.16 19.98
#